data_AF-A0A6B3HC18-F1
#
_entry.id   AF-A0A6B3HC18-F1
#
_cell.length_a   1.000
_cell.length_b   1.000
_cell.length_c   1.000
_cell.angle_alpha   90.00
_cell.angle_beta   90.00
_cell.angle_gamma   90.00
#
_symmetry.space_group_name_H-M   'P 1'
#
loop_
_entity.id
_entity.type
_entity.pdbx_description
1 polymer ?
#
loop_
_entity_poly.entity_id
_entity_poly.type
_entity_poly.pdbx_seq_one_letter_code
_entity_poly.pdbx_strand_id
1 'polypeptide(L)'
;DNRIVINNHLKRARGGKISFTHLIGYAMVQALKAMPSMNYSFAVKDGKPTLVKPEHVNLGLAIDLVKPNGDRQLVVAAIKKAETLNFFEFWQA
;
A
#
# COMPACT_ATOMS: atom_id res chain seq x y z
N ASP A 1 18.77 6.26 9.53
CA ASP A 1 19.26 7.50 8.91
C ASP A 1 18.40 8.15 7.83
N ASN A 2 18.22 7.70 6.60
CA ASN A 2 17.51 8.55 5.60
C ASN A 2 16.08 8.97 5.99
N ARG A 3 15.28 8.07 6.61
CA ARG A 3 13.94 8.40 7.12
C ARG A 3 13.96 9.52 8.18
N ILE A 4 15.01 9.59 9.00
CA ILE A 4 15.17 10.62 10.02
C ILE A 4 15.46 11.96 9.34
N VAL A 5 16.37 11.98 8.36
CA VAL A 5 16.68 13.19 7.57
C VAL A 5 15.43 13.71 6.86
N ILE A 6 14.68 12.84 6.20
CA ILE A 6 13.43 13.20 5.52
C ILE A 6 12.41 13.77 6.53
N ASN A 7 12.20 13.10 7.66
CA ASN A 7 11.27 13.59 8.68
C ASN A 7 11.71 14.91 9.31
N ASN A 8 13.02 15.12 9.48
CA ASN A 8 13.56 16.40 9.96
C ASN A 8 13.31 17.53 8.95
N HIS A 9 13.43 17.24 7.65
CA HIS A 9 13.08 18.18 6.60
C HIS A 9 11.57 18.48 6.60
N LEU A 10 10.72 17.46 6.62
CA LEU A 10 9.25 17.61 6.66
C LEU A 10 8.79 18.45 7.86
N LYS A 11 9.38 18.21 9.05
CA LYS A 11 9.09 18.97 10.27
C LYS A 11 9.37 20.47 10.13
N ARG A 12 10.35 20.86 9.30
CA ARG A 12 10.72 22.27 9.05
C ARG A 12 9.96 22.90 7.88
N ALA A 13 9.39 22.09 6.99
CA ALA A 13 8.69 22.53 5.80
C ALA A 13 7.17 22.55 6.02
N ARG A 14 6.42 21.64 5.39
CA ARG A 14 4.94 21.59 5.39
C ARG A 14 4.34 20.62 6.41
N GLY A 15 5.15 20.03 7.29
CA GLY A 15 4.73 19.01 8.23
C GLY A 15 4.62 17.62 7.60
N GLY A 16 4.09 16.66 8.38
CA GLY A 16 3.98 15.25 8.01
C GLY A 16 5.11 14.38 8.56
N LYS A 17 4.88 13.06 8.53
CA LYS A 17 5.84 12.05 8.99
C LYS A 17 5.77 10.81 8.12
N ILE A 18 6.94 10.37 7.67
CA ILE A 18 7.11 9.11 6.96
C ILE A 18 7.44 7.99 7.95
N SER A 19 6.64 6.93 7.88
CA SER A 19 6.82 5.66 8.60
C SER A 19 7.66 4.69 7.76
N PHE A 20 8.12 3.60 8.38
CA PHE A 20 8.70 2.49 7.62
C PHE A 20 7.67 1.80 6.74
N THR A 21 6.39 1.77 7.15
CA THR A 21 5.29 1.22 6.35
C THR A 21 5.14 1.93 5.02
N HIS A 22 5.29 3.27 4.95
CA HIS A 22 5.23 3.99 3.68
C HIS A 22 6.37 3.56 2.75
N LEU A 23 7.59 3.43 3.29
CA LEU A 23 8.76 3.03 2.49
C LEU A 23 8.64 1.59 2.00
N ILE A 24 8.24 0.67 2.87
CA ILE A 24 8.06 -0.75 2.54
C ILE A 24 6.91 -0.92 1.55
N GLY A 25 5.75 -0.28 1.80
CA GLY A 25 4.59 -0.35 0.93
C GLY A 25 4.89 0.16 -0.47
N TYR A 26 5.58 1.31 -0.60
CA TYR A 26 5.96 1.82 -1.92
C TYR A 26 6.98 0.92 -2.61
N ALA A 27 7.96 0.40 -1.87
CA ALA A 27 8.93 -0.55 -2.42
C ALA A 27 8.25 -1.84 -2.92
N MET A 28 7.25 -2.35 -2.20
CA MET A 28 6.44 -3.49 -2.65
C MET A 28 5.72 -3.18 -3.96
N VAL A 29 5.11 -2.00 -4.09
CA VAL A 29 4.48 -1.57 -5.35
C VAL A 29 5.49 -1.53 -6.49
N GLN A 30 6.69 -0.97 -6.28
CA GLN A 30 7.74 -0.98 -7.31
C GLN A 30 8.20 -2.41 -7.65
N ALA A 31 8.30 -3.30 -6.66
CA ALA A 31 8.64 -4.70 -6.89
C ALA A 31 7.56 -5.43 -7.71
N LEU A 32 6.28 -5.17 -7.44
CA LEU A 32 5.16 -5.73 -8.21
C LEU A 32 5.12 -5.19 -9.64
N LYS A 33 5.56 -3.95 -9.89
CA LYS A 33 5.77 -3.43 -11.26
C LYS A 33 6.85 -4.21 -12.01
N ALA A 34 7.96 -4.49 -11.34
CA ALA A 34 9.07 -5.24 -11.92
C ALA A 34 8.75 -6.73 -12.11
N MET A 35 7.86 -7.28 -11.28
CA MET A 35 7.44 -8.68 -11.31
C MET A 35 5.91 -8.83 -11.23
N PRO A 36 5.18 -8.53 -12.32
CA PRO A 36 3.71 -8.50 -12.31
C PRO A 36 3.04 -9.82 -11.93
N SER A 37 3.72 -10.95 -12.15
CA SER A 37 3.21 -12.28 -11.81
C SER A 37 2.93 -12.48 -10.32
N MET A 38 3.59 -11.70 -9.45
CA MET A 38 3.33 -11.72 -8.01
C MET A 38 2.02 -11.03 -7.62
N ASN A 39 1.39 -10.27 -8.52
CA ASN A 39 0.08 -9.63 -8.31
C ASN A 39 -1.08 -10.49 -8.85
N TYR A 40 -0.80 -11.64 -9.46
CA TYR A 40 -1.84 -12.51 -10.03
C TYR A 40 -2.55 -13.30 -8.93
N SER A 41 -3.78 -13.72 -9.21
CA SER A 41 -4.57 -14.53 -8.28
C SER A 41 -5.22 -15.71 -8.99
N PHE A 42 -5.61 -16.70 -8.19
CA PHE A 42 -6.36 -17.85 -8.65
C PHE A 42 -7.86 -17.57 -8.57
N ALA A 43 -8.61 -17.98 -9.58
CA ALA A 43 -10.06 -18.01 -9.55
C ALA A 43 -10.61 -19.26 -10.25
N VAL A 44 -11.87 -19.58 -9.99
CA VAL A 44 -12.63 -20.57 -10.75
C VAL A 44 -13.69 -19.83 -11.55
N LYS A 45 -13.64 -19.97 -12.88
CA LYS A 45 -14.63 -19.39 -13.78
C LYS A 45 -15.26 -20.51 -14.60
N ASP A 46 -16.59 -20.58 -14.59
CA ASP A 46 -17.36 -21.62 -15.30
C ASP A 46 -16.88 -23.05 -14.96
N GLY A 47 -16.54 -23.28 -13.68
CA GLY A 47 -16.04 -24.56 -13.18
C GLY A 47 -14.58 -24.88 -13.52
N LYS A 48 -13.85 -23.98 -14.19
CA LYS A 48 -12.45 -24.20 -14.61
C LYS A 48 -11.44 -23.32 -13.84
N PRO A 49 -10.31 -23.89 -13.39
CA PRO A 49 -9.17 -23.15 -12.86
C PRO A 49 -8.71 -22.04 -13.82
N THR A 50 -8.61 -20.80 -13.33
CA THR A 50 -8.24 -19.63 -14.12
C THR A 50 -7.21 -18.78 -13.38
N LEU A 51 -6.17 -18.36 -14.10
CA LEU A 51 -5.21 -17.36 -13.62
C LEU A 51 -5.75 -15.96 -13.92
N VAL A 52 -6.02 -15.18 -12.86
CA VAL A 52 -6.44 -13.79 -12.97
C VAL A 52 -5.21 -12.90 -12.96
N LYS A 53 -5.13 -12.02 -13.95
CA LYS A 53 -4.07 -11.00 -14.07
C LYS A 53 -4.70 -9.63 -13.90
N PRO A 54 -4.68 -9.04 -12.69
CA PRO A 54 -5.24 -7.70 -12.47
C PRO A 54 -4.49 -6.66 -13.30
N GLU A 55 -5.22 -5.68 -13.84
CA GLU A 55 -4.64 -4.55 -14.60
C GLU A 55 -3.80 -3.61 -13.72
N HIS A 56 -4.17 -3.52 -12.43
CA HIS A 56 -3.61 -2.56 -11.48
C HIS A 56 -3.12 -3.25 -10.21
N VAL A 57 -2.17 -2.61 -9.52
CA VAL A 57 -1.73 -2.97 -8.18
C VAL A 57 -2.59 -2.20 -7.18
N ASN A 58 -3.50 -2.91 -6.50
CA ASN A 58 -4.27 -2.36 -5.39
C ASN A 58 -3.66 -2.83 -4.07
N LEU A 59 -2.86 -1.99 -3.42
CA LEU A 59 -2.14 -2.38 -2.21
C LEU A 59 -3.06 -2.29 -1.00
N GLY A 60 -3.36 -3.44 -0.38
CA GLY A 60 -4.08 -3.51 0.88
C GLY A 60 -3.18 -3.19 2.08
N LEU A 61 -3.61 -2.26 2.93
CA LEU A 61 -2.98 -1.92 4.20
C LEU A 61 -3.92 -2.29 5.35
N ALA A 62 -3.43 -3.18 6.22
CA ALA A 62 -4.15 -3.56 7.42
C ALA A 62 -4.06 -2.44 8.46
N ILE A 63 -5.21 -1.98 8.94
CA ILE A 63 -5.36 -0.92 9.92
C ILE A 63 -6.17 -1.48 11.08
N ASP A 64 -5.59 -1.37 12.27
CA ASP A 64 -6.33 -1.61 13.50
C ASP A 64 -7.03 -0.33 13.95
N LEU A 65 -8.36 -0.39 14.05
CA LEU A 65 -9.20 0.71 14.48
C LEU A 65 -9.74 0.42 15.87
N VAL A 66 -9.62 1.40 16.77
CA VAL A 66 -10.27 1.38 18.07
C VAL A 66 -11.63 2.08 17.92
N LYS A 67 -12.71 1.35 18.18
CA LYS A 67 -14.08 1.89 18.16
C LYS A 67 -14.32 2.76 19.40
N PRO A 68 -15.32 3.66 19.38
CA PRO A 68 -15.66 4.50 20.54
C PRO A 68 -15.98 3.71 21.81
N ASN A 69 -16.46 2.47 21.69
CA ASN A 69 -16.76 1.57 22.80
C ASN A 69 -15.53 0.80 23.34
N GLY A 70 -14.33 1.02 22.78
CA GLY A 70 -13.08 0.38 23.16
C GLY A 70 -12.74 -0.91 22.41
N ASP A 71 -13.66 -1.46 21.62
CA ASP A 71 -13.40 -2.66 20.82
C ASP A 71 -12.40 -2.39 19.69
N ARG A 72 -11.57 -3.38 19.36
CA ARG A 72 -10.64 -3.32 18.23
C ARG A 72 -11.24 -4.00 17.00
N GLN A 73 -11.07 -3.38 15.84
CA GLN A 73 -11.47 -3.92 14.55
C GLN A 73 -10.31 -3.81 13.56
N LEU A 74 -9.92 -4.95 12.98
CA LEU A 74 -9.02 -4.98 11.85
C LEU A 74 -9.78 -4.68 10.56
N VAL A 75 -9.38 -3.64 9.85
CA VAL A 75 -9.87 -3.33 8.51
C VAL A 75 -8.70 -3.31 7.53
N VAL A 76 -8.98 -3.51 6.24
CA VAL A 76 -7.98 -3.40 5.17
C VAL A 76 -8.42 -2.30 4.22
N ALA A 77 -7.68 -1.20 4.18
CA ALA A 77 -7.87 -0.13 3.20
C ALA A 77 -7.00 -0.42 1.97
N ALA A 78 -7.49 -0.10 0.78
CA ALA A 78 -6.74 -0.34 -0.46
C ALA A 78 -6.31 0.98 -1.12
N ILE A 79 -5.01 1.15 -1.32
CA ILE A 79 -4.45 2.17 -2.21
C ILE A 79 -4.61 1.66 -3.64
N LYS A 80 -5.53 2.25 -4.39
CA LYS A 80 -5.89 1.80 -5.75
C LYS A 80 -4.88 2.31 -6.78
N LYS A 81 -4.62 1.50 -7.82
CA LYS A 81 -3.69 1.84 -8.92
C LYS A 81 -2.35 2.35 -8.42
N ALA A 82 -1.84 1.77 -7.33
CA ALA A 82 -0.68 2.26 -6.61
C ALA A 82 0.56 2.34 -7.50
N GLU A 83 0.65 1.50 -8.54
CA GLU A 83 1.74 1.50 -9.52
C GLU A 83 1.86 2.77 -10.36
N THR A 84 0.77 3.54 -10.45
CA THR A 84 0.70 4.82 -11.17
C THR A 84 1.11 6.02 -10.32
N LEU A 85 1.20 5.85 -8.99
CA LEU A 85 1.47 6.93 -8.07
C LEU A 85 2.98 7.18 -7.91
N ASN A 86 3.37 8.45 -7.86
CA ASN A 86 4.68 8.81 -7.33
C ASN A 86 4.70 8.62 -5.80
N PHE A 87 5.87 8.70 -5.18
CA PHE A 87 5.99 8.43 -3.74
C PHE A 87 5.18 9.40 -2.86
N PHE A 88 5.06 10.67 -3.27
CA PHE A 88 4.27 11.64 -2.52
C PHE A 88 2.78 11.34 -2.60
N GLU A 89 2.26 11.02 -3.78
CA GLU A 89 0.86 10.61 -3.98
C GLU A 89 0.53 9.31 -3.23
N PHE A 90 1.43 8.32 -3.26
CA PHE A 90 1.27 7.08 -2.50
C PHE A 90 1.24 7.33 -0.98
N TRP A 91 2.07 8.25 -0.47
CA TRP A 91 2.10 8.60 0.94
C TRP A 91 0.84 9.37 1.39
N GLN A 92 0.19 10.11 0.49
CA GLN A 92 -1.04 10.86 0.79
C GLN A 92 -2.32 10.01 0.67
N ALA A 93 -2.24 8.83 0.04
CA ALA A 93 -3.35 7.91 -0.18
C ALA A 93 -3.70 7.11 1.09
#